data_AF-X0IS55-F1
#
_entry.id   AF-X0IS55-F1
#
_cell.length_a   1.000
_cell.length_b   1.000
_cell.length_c   1.000
_cell.angle_alpha   90.00
_cell.angle_beta   90.00
_cell.angle_gamma   90.00
#
_symmetry.space_group_name_H-M   'P 1'
#
loop_
_entity.id
_entity.type
_entity.pdbx_description
1 polymer ?
#
loop_
_entity_poly.entity_id
_entity_poly.type
_entity_poly.pdbx_seq_one_letter_code
_entity_poly.pdbx_strand_id
1 'polypeptide(L)'
;MFPTSISCLVALSLMSQGLLAQKQPENIITDDTHFYGQSLAVDTGSWAAAVAKAKNLVSQLTLEEKVNLTAGGQTTTGCSGFIPGIPRVGFPGLCLADAGNGVRNTDYVSSFPSGIHVGASWNPELTYSRSYYMGAEAKAKGVNILLGPVFGPLGRVVEGGRNWEGFSNDPYLAGKLGHEAVAGIQDAGVVACGKHFLAQEQETHRLAASITGADAISSNVDDKTLHELYLCTDMLD
;
A
#
# COMPACT_ATOMS: atom_id res chain seq x y z
N MET A 1 28.14 -71.92 -29.50
CA MET A 1 29.05 -70.76 -29.35
C MET A 1 28.29 -69.53 -29.80
N PHE A 2 28.35 -68.48 -28.98
CA PHE A 2 27.41 -67.36 -28.90
C PHE A 2 27.21 -66.56 -30.20
N PRO A 3 25.97 -66.05 -30.44
CA PRO A 3 25.68 -65.13 -31.52
C PRO A 3 25.91 -63.67 -31.11
N THR A 4 26.16 -62.88 -32.14
CA THR A 4 26.15 -61.41 -32.22
C THR A 4 24.83 -60.78 -31.75
N SER A 5 24.89 -59.71 -30.95
CA SER A 5 24.01 -58.53 -31.12
C SER A 5 24.52 -57.33 -30.30
N ILE A 6 25.23 -56.43 -30.97
CA ILE A 6 25.47 -55.05 -30.52
C ILE A 6 24.29 -54.25 -31.08
N SER A 7 23.22 -54.06 -30.30
CA SER A 7 22.16 -53.05 -30.53
C SER A 7 21.13 -53.10 -29.40
N CYS A 8 21.48 -52.60 -28.21
CA CYS A 8 20.48 -52.35 -27.15
C CYS A 8 20.84 -51.25 -26.14
N LEU A 9 21.95 -50.51 -26.31
CA LEU A 9 22.41 -49.55 -25.29
C LEU A 9 22.46 -48.07 -25.71
N VAL A 10 21.93 -47.72 -26.89
CA VAL A 10 21.85 -46.30 -27.33
C VAL A 10 20.42 -45.74 -27.30
N ALA A 11 19.40 -46.58 -27.12
CA ALA A 11 18.00 -46.14 -27.17
C ALA A 11 17.40 -45.66 -25.83
N LEU A 12 18.10 -45.84 -24.69
CA LEU A 12 17.57 -45.48 -23.36
C LEU A 12 18.12 -44.20 -22.74
N SER A 13 19.06 -43.49 -23.38
CA SER A 13 19.58 -42.20 -22.89
C SER A 13 18.97 -40.97 -23.57
N LEU A 14 18.04 -41.16 -24.51
CA LEU A 14 17.41 -40.07 -25.28
C LEU A 14 15.96 -39.76 -24.89
N MET A 15 15.39 -40.45 -23.89
CA MET A 15 14.00 -40.23 -23.43
C MET A 15 13.86 -39.65 -22.02
N SER A 16 14.93 -39.09 -21.43
CA SER A 16 14.86 -38.41 -20.13
C SER A 16 15.30 -36.94 -20.18
N GLN A 17 15.34 -36.31 -21.36
CA GLN A 17 15.32 -34.85 -21.41
C GLN A 17 13.91 -34.44 -21.01
N GLY A 18 13.75 -34.26 -19.69
CA GLY A 18 12.52 -33.86 -19.07
C GLY A 18 11.96 -32.62 -19.73
N LEU A 19 10.64 -32.49 -19.59
CA LEU A 19 9.91 -31.24 -19.70
C LEU A 19 10.62 -30.18 -18.83
N LEU A 20 11.65 -29.54 -19.36
CA LEU A 20 11.97 -28.19 -18.97
C LEU A 20 10.85 -27.37 -19.59
N ALA A 21 9.89 -27.00 -18.75
CA ALA A 21 8.96 -25.93 -19.05
C ALA A 21 9.81 -24.78 -19.59
N GLN A 22 9.68 -24.52 -20.88
CA GLN A 22 10.35 -23.42 -21.55
C GLN A 22 9.73 -22.16 -20.95
N LYS A 23 10.36 -21.62 -19.88
CA LYS A 23 9.97 -20.36 -19.25
C LYS A 23 9.93 -19.36 -20.39
N GLN A 24 8.73 -18.87 -20.71
CA GLN A 24 8.58 -17.81 -21.70
C GLN A 24 9.57 -16.71 -21.32
N PRO A 25 10.32 -16.13 -22.28
CA PRO A 25 11.21 -15.04 -21.97
C PRO A 25 10.38 -13.99 -21.23
N GLU A 26 10.72 -13.74 -19.97
CA GLU A 26 10.11 -12.64 -19.25
C GLU A 26 10.36 -11.41 -20.11
N ASN A 27 9.29 -10.66 -20.41
CA ASN A 27 9.43 -9.35 -21.03
C ASN A 27 10.16 -8.49 -20.02
N ILE A 28 11.50 -8.54 -20.02
CA ILE A 28 12.34 -7.70 -19.19
C ILE A 28 12.04 -6.29 -19.66
N ILE A 29 11.44 -5.50 -18.77
CA ILE A 29 11.19 -4.09 -19.01
C ILE A 29 12.57 -3.43 -19.04
N THR A 30 12.97 -2.92 -20.20
CA THR A 30 14.27 -2.26 -20.41
C THR A 30 14.17 -0.73 -20.38
N ASP A 31 12.94 -0.20 -20.34
CA ASP A 31 12.61 1.22 -20.26
C ASP A 31 11.21 1.35 -19.65
N ASP A 32 11.11 2.03 -18.52
CA ASP A 32 9.87 2.33 -17.79
C ASP A 32 9.62 3.84 -17.70
N THR A 33 10.34 4.66 -18.49
CA THR A 33 10.10 6.10 -18.59
C THR A 33 8.63 6.42 -18.87
N HIS A 34 7.94 5.49 -19.54
CA HIS A 34 6.51 5.53 -19.75
C HIS A 34 5.88 4.17 -19.43
N PHE A 35 5.05 4.13 -18.40
CA PHE A 35 4.17 2.99 -18.14
C PHE A 35 2.77 3.29 -18.67
N TYR A 36 2.31 2.53 -19.68
CA TYR A 36 0.97 2.65 -20.25
C TYR A 36 0.12 1.44 -19.89
N GLY A 37 -1.10 1.67 -19.42
CA GLY A 37 -2.08 0.62 -19.12
C GLY A 37 -2.71 0.75 -17.72
N GLN A 38 -3.57 -0.21 -17.38
CA GLN A 38 -4.10 -0.35 -16.03
C GLN A 38 -3.36 -1.48 -15.32
N SER A 39 -2.84 -1.20 -14.13
CA SER A 39 -2.43 -2.26 -13.21
C SER A 39 -3.68 -2.95 -12.69
N LEU A 40 -3.99 -4.12 -13.25
CA LEU A 40 -5.15 -4.91 -12.84
C LEU A 40 -5.02 -5.31 -11.37
N ALA A 41 -6.16 -5.42 -10.67
CA ALA A 41 -6.17 -5.88 -9.29
C ALA A 41 -5.58 -7.30 -9.20
N VAL A 42 -4.69 -7.51 -8.24
CA VAL A 42 -4.13 -8.83 -7.93
C VAL A 42 -5.26 -9.71 -7.38
N ASP A 43 -5.69 -10.71 -8.15
CA ASP A 43 -6.78 -11.61 -7.79
C ASP A 43 -6.33 -13.00 -7.32
N THR A 44 -5.05 -13.10 -6.98
CA THR A 44 -4.40 -14.30 -6.42
C THR A 44 -4.03 -14.09 -4.94
N GLY A 45 -3.59 -15.17 -4.28
CA GLY A 45 -3.13 -15.14 -2.90
C GLY A 45 -4.21 -14.73 -1.90
N SER A 46 -3.83 -13.96 -0.88
CA SER A 46 -4.73 -13.51 0.20
C SER A 46 -5.86 -12.60 -0.27
N TRP A 47 -5.75 -12.01 -1.47
CA TRP A 47 -6.74 -11.08 -2.01
C TRP A 47 -7.85 -11.74 -2.83
N ALA A 48 -7.69 -13.00 -3.25
CA ALA A 48 -8.60 -13.67 -4.18
C ALA A 48 -10.07 -13.62 -3.73
N ALA A 49 -10.35 -13.91 -2.46
CA ALA A 49 -11.70 -13.88 -1.91
C ALA A 49 -12.28 -12.45 -1.83
N ALA A 50 -11.46 -11.46 -1.50
CA ALA A 50 -11.88 -10.06 -1.43
C ALA A 50 -12.21 -9.52 -2.83
N VAL A 51 -11.34 -9.80 -3.82
CA VAL A 51 -11.54 -9.40 -5.21
C VAL A 51 -12.77 -10.07 -5.82
N ALA A 52 -13.04 -11.35 -5.52
CA ALA A 52 -14.26 -12.02 -5.97
C ALA A 52 -15.53 -11.33 -5.46
N LYS A 53 -15.57 -10.94 -4.18
CA LYS A 53 -16.68 -10.17 -3.59
C LYS A 53 -16.81 -8.78 -4.23
N ALA A 54 -15.70 -8.09 -4.43
CA ALA A 54 -15.69 -6.79 -5.09
C ALA A 54 -16.22 -6.86 -6.52
N LYS A 55 -15.75 -7.84 -7.32
CA LYS A 55 -16.25 -8.10 -8.68
C LYS A 55 -17.76 -8.37 -8.68
N ASN A 56 -18.26 -9.15 -7.73
CA ASN A 56 -19.70 -9.42 -7.60
C ASN A 56 -20.51 -8.14 -7.34
N LEU A 57 -20.11 -7.31 -6.36
CA LEU A 57 -20.77 -6.04 -6.07
C LEU A 57 -20.70 -5.08 -7.27
N VAL A 58 -19.50 -4.85 -7.82
CA VAL A 58 -19.28 -3.89 -8.91
C VAL A 58 -19.99 -4.29 -10.20
N SER A 59 -20.19 -5.59 -10.44
CA SER A 59 -20.94 -6.08 -11.61
C SER A 59 -22.42 -5.67 -11.59
N GLN A 60 -22.96 -5.37 -10.42
CA GLN A 60 -24.34 -4.93 -10.25
C GLN A 60 -24.52 -3.42 -10.41
N LEU A 61 -23.44 -2.63 -10.41
CA LEU A 61 -23.49 -1.17 -10.41
C LEU A 61 -23.72 -0.57 -11.80
N THR A 62 -24.48 0.51 -11.87
CA THR A 62 -24.52 1.38 -13.05
C THR A 62 -23.19 2.11 -13.21
N LEU A 63 -22.99 2.78 -14.35
CA LEU A 63 -21.79 3.57 -14.58
C LEU A 63 -21.67 4.72 -13.55
N GLU A 64 -22.78 5.41 -13.29
CA GLU A 64 -22.85 6.53 -12.34
C GLU A 64 -22.52 6.06 -10.92
N GLU A 65 -23.01 4.89 -10.52
CA GLU A 65 -22.70 4.29 -9.23
C GLU A 65 -21.21 3.88 -9.13
N LYS A 66 -20.60 3.40 -10.21
CA LYS A 66 -19.15 3.14 -10.27
C LYS A 66 -18.34 4.43 -10.14
N VAL A 67 -18.77 5.50 -10.81
CA VAL A 67 -18.13 6.82 -10.72
C VAL A 67 -18.20 7.34 -9.28
N ASN A 68 -19.34 7.19 -8.60
CA ASN A 68 -19.48 7.59 -7.19
C ASN A 68 -18.50 6.89 -6.25
N LEU A 69 -18.10 5.64 -6.52
CA LEU A 69 -17.08 4.96 -5.70
C LEU A 69 -15.69 5.59 -5.80
N THR A 70 -15.43 6.35 -6.87
CA THR A 70 -14.12 6.94 -7.18
C THR A 70 -14.00 8.41 -6.82
N ALA A 71 -15.06 9.04 -6.31
CA ALA A 71 -15.11 10.46 -6.00
C ALA A 71 -15.52 10.70 -4.54
N GLY A 72 -14.86 11.66 -3.90
CA GLY A 72 -15.26 12.14 -2.58
C GLY A 72 -16.58 12.91 -2.67
N GLY A 73 -17.48 12.65 -1.72
CA GLY A 73 -18.70 13.42 -1.50
C GLY A 73 -18.56 14.39 -0.33
N GLN A 74 -19.52 15.31 -0.23
CA GLN A 74 -19.63 16.17 0.95
C GLN A 74 -20.03 15.32 2.16
N THR A 75 -19.27 15.45 3.24
CA THR A 75 -19.54 14.79 4.51
C THR A 75 -20.24 15.75 5.48
N THR A 76 -21.18 15.22 6.27
CA THR A 76 -21.76 15.90 7.43
C THR A 76 -21.26 15.32 8.75
N THR A 77 -20.32 14.38 8.68
CA THR A 77 -19.72 13.69 9.84
C THR A 77 -18.30 14.20 10.09
N GLY A 78 -17.62 13.64 11.11
CA GLY A 78 -16.21 13.95 11.41
C GLY A 78 -15.18 13.34 10.46
N CYS A 79 -15.57 12.58 9.43
CA CYS A 79 -14.64 11.97 8.47
C CYS A 79 -13.86 13.04 7.70
N SER A 80 -12.54 12.88 7.54
CA SER A 80 -11.70 13.76 6.68
C SER A 80 -12.10 13.65 5.20
N GLY A 81 -12.56 12.48 4.78
CA GLY A 81 -13.09 12.22 3.45
C GLY A 81 -14.22 11.21 3.49
N PHE A 82 -15.08 11.21 2.47
CA PHE A 82 -16.25 10.34 2.43
C PHE A 82 -16.54 9.86 1.02
N ILE A 83 -16.69 8.55 0.83
CA ILE A 83 -17.23 7.96 -0.40
C ILE A 83 -18.73 7.78 -0.20
N PRO A 84 -19.59 8.38 -1.05
CA PRO A 84 -21.04 8.26 -0.93
C PRO A 84 -21.53 6.80 -0.96
N GLY A 85 -22.58 6.53 -0.19
CA GLY A 85 -23.28 5.25 -0.23
C GLY A 85 -24.05 5.04 -1.53
N ILE A 86 -24.35 3.78 -1.84
CA ILE A 86 -25.17 3.35 -2.99
C ILE A 86 -26.34 2.53 -2.42
N PRO A 87 -27.47 3.19 -2.05
CA PRO A 87 -28.57 2.53 -1.35
C PRO A 87 -29.19 1.35 -2.12
N ARG A 88 -29.21 1.42 -3.46
CA ARG A 88 -29.80 0.38 -4.32
C ARG A 88 -29.17 -1.01 -4.11
N VAL A 89 -27.87 -1.05 -3.81
CA VAL A 89 -27.13 -2.30 -3.53
C VAL A 89 -26.75 -2.45 -2.05
N GLY A 90 -27.31 -1.60 -1.17
CA GLY A 90 -27.03 -1.65 0.26
C GLY A 90 -25.59 -1.27 0.66
N PHE A 91 -24.86 -0.53 -0.18
CA PHE A 91 -23.53 -0.05 0.17
C PHE A 91 -23.64 1.25 1.00
N PRO A 92 -23.18 1.27 2.27
CA PRO A 92 -23.40 2.41 3.16
C PRO A 92 -22.49 3.61 2.87
N GLY A 93 -21.46 3.45 2.03
CA GLY A 93 -20.40 4.44 1.83
C GLY A 93 -19.14 4.07 2.61
N LEU A 94 -18.12 4.91 2.51
CA LEU A 94 -16.86 4.73 3.26
C LEU A 94 -16.44 6.04 3.92
N CYS A 95 -16.21 5.98 5.23
CA CYS A 95 -15.59 7.05 6.01
C CYS A 95 -14.07 6.90 5.99
N LEU A 96 -13.38 7.96 5.56
CA LEU A 96 -11.94 8.10 5.63
C LEU A 96 -11.61 9.10 6.73
N ALA A 97 -10.75 8.75 7.68
CA ALA A 97 -10.38 9.66 8.77
C ALA A 97 -8.87 9.78 8.92
N ASP A 98 -8.39 11.00 9.14
CA ASP A 98 -7.07 11.22 9.72
C ASP A 98 -7.01 10.66 11.15
N ALA A 99 -5.84 10.35 11.71
CA ALA A 99 -4.47 10.68 11.29
C ALA A 99 -3.51 9.49 11.51
N GLY A 100 -2.19 9.74 11.36
CA GLY A 100 -1.13 8.76 11.65
C GLY A 100 -0.90 8.47 13.14
N ASN A 101 -1.62 9.13 14.06
CA ASN A 101 -1.47 8.99 15.51
C ASN A 101 -2.79 8.97 16.30
N GLY A 102 -3.89 8.60 15.66
CA GLY A 102 -5.22 8.47 16.29
C GLY A 102 -6.33 9.01 15.40
N VAL A 103 -7.58 8.93 15.84
CA VAL A 103 -8.74 9.42 15.07
C VAL A 103 -8.91 10.92 15.28
N ARG A 104 -8.84 11.70 14.20
CA ARG A 104 -8.92 13.16 14.23
C ARG A 104 -10.37 13.63 14.32
N ASN A 105 -10.57 14.83 14.89
CA ASN A 105 -11.81 15.60 14.84
C ASN A 105 -13.03 14.87 15.44
N THR A 106 -12.81 14.13 16.53
CA THR A 106 -13.85 13.46 17.31
C THR A 106 -13.50 13.52 18.80
N ASP A 107 -14.45 13.14 19.64
CA ASP A 107 -14.34 13.10 21.10
C ASP A 107 -14.09 11.67 21.61
N TYR A 108 -13.69 11.53 22.88
CA TYR A 108 -13.54 10.22 23.55
C TYR A 108 -12.64 9.22 22.78
N VAL A 109 -11.53 9.72 22.25
CA VAL A 109 -10.47 8.94 21.58
C VAL A 109 -9.11 9.29 22.18
N SER A 110 -8.15 8.41 21.99
CA SER A 110 -6.79 8.59 22.50
C SER A 110 -5.92 9.37 21.50
N SER A 111 -4.89 10.04 22.02
CA SER A 111 -3.80 10.58 21.22
C SER A 111 -2.56 9.72 21.40
N PHE A 112 -2.17 8.97 20.37
CA PHE A 112 -1.05 8.05 20.43
C PHE A 112 0.28 8.77 20.16
N PRO A 113 1.42 8.22 20.60
CA PRO A 113 2.75 8.74 20.23
C PRO A 113 2.88 8.84 18.71
N SER A 114 3.48 9.90 18.19
CA SER A 114 3.71 10.04 16.74
C SER A 114 4.69 9.00 16.19
N GLY A 115 4.70 8.79 14.88
CA GLY A 115 5.54 7.79 14.21
C GLY A 115 7.01 7.85 14.63
N ILE A 116 7.59 9.05 14.80
CA ILE A 116 9.00 9.19 15.15
C ILE A 116 9.34 8.64 16.55
N HIS A 117 8.40 8.70 17.50
CA HIS A 117 8.57 8.10 18.82
C HIS A 117 8.48 6.57 18.74
N VAL A 118 7.64 6.07 17.85
CA VAL A 118 7.52 4.63 17.56
C VAL A 118 8.82 4.13 16.92
N GLY A 119 9.36 4.88 15.94
CA GLY A 119 10.66 4.62 15.34
C GLY A 119 11.78 4.59 16.37
N ALA A 120 11.82 5.57 17.28
CA ALA A 120 12.80 5.62 18.35
C ALA A 120 12.76 4.41 19.32
N SER A 121 11.65 3.67 19.36
CA SER A 121 11.53 2.47 20.20
C SER A 121 12.19 1.23 19.60
N TRP A 122 12.38 1.17 18.28
CA TRP A 122 12.86 -0.02 17.56
C TRP A 122 12.08 -1.30 17.93
N ASN A 123 10.79 -1.16 18.25
CA ASN A 123 9.98 -2.23 18.83
C ASN A 123 8.77 -2.57 17.92
N PRO A 124 8.84 -3.67 17.17
CA PRO A 124 7.75 -4.15 16.31
C PRO A 124 6.46 -4.41 17.08
N GLU A 125 6.54 -5.05 18.26
CA GLU A 125 5.37 -5.44 19.04
C GLU A 125 4.59 -4.23 19.57
N LEU A 126 5.29 -3.19 20.04
CA LEU A 126 4.68 -1.92 20.45
C LEU A 126 4.09 -1.18 19.25
N THR A 127 4.72 -1.28 18.08
CA THR A 127 4.21 -0.68 16.85
C THR A 127 2.89 -1.32 16.42
N TYR A 128 2.84 -2.65 16.43
CA TYR A 128 1.63 -3.42 16.19
C TYR A 128 0.55 -3.05 17.21
N SER A 129 0.84 -3.12 18.50
CA SER A 129 -0.14 -2.87 19.56
C SER A 129 -0.72 -1.45 19.49
N ARG A 130 0.13 -0.44 19.32
CA ARG A 130 -0.30 0.95 19.12
C ARG A 130 -1.27 1.06 17.95
N SER A 131 -0.92 0.47 16.83
CA SER A 131 -1.67 0.56 15.58
C SER A 131 -2.98 -0.23 15.64
N TYR A 132 -3.01 -1.37 16.34
CA TYR A 132 -4.23 -2.12 16.64
C TYR A 132 -5.22 -1.29 17.45
N TYR A 133 -4.79 -0.64 18.52
CA TYR A 133 -5.69 0.19 19.33
C TYR A 133 -6.16 1.46 18.59
N MET A 134 -5.31 2.05 17.75
CA MET A 134 -5.75 3.11 16.82
C MET A 134 -6.85 2.62 15.87
N GLY A 135 -6.67 1.43 15.27
CA GLY A 135 -7.67 0.80 14.41
C GLY A 135 -8.96 0.46 15.17
N ALA A 136 -8.86 0.02 16.42
CA ALA A 136 -10.02 -0.29 17.26
C ALA A 136 -10.86 0.96 17.58
N GLU A 137 -10.21 2.09 17.91
CA GLU A 137 -10.91 3.37 18.10
C GLU A 137 -11.54 3.87 16.80
N ALA A 138 -10.82 3.76 15.67
CA ALA A 138 -11.34 4.11 14.36
C ALA A 138 -12.60 3.29 14.01
N LYS A 139 -12.56 1.98 14.21
CA LYS A 139 -13.70 1.08 14.00
C LYS A 139 -14.88 1.42 14.90
N ALA A 140 -14.63 1.69 16.18
CA ALA A 140 -15.67 2.09 17.13
C ALA A 140 -16.36 3.40 16.72
N LYS A 141 -15.64 4.31 16.06
CA LYS A 141 -16.18 5.55 15.48
C LYS A 141 -16.81 5.38 14.09
N GLY A 142 -16.83 4.16 13.54
CA GLY A 142 -17.40 3.87 12.23
C GLY A 142 -16.49 4.26 11.04
N VAL A 143 -15.19 4.47 11.29
CA VAL A 143 -14.21 4.73 10.23
C VAL A 143 -13.93 3.44 9.47
N ASN A 144 -13.94 3.53 8.13
CA ASN A 144 -13.61 2.40 7.26
C ASN A 144 -12.15 2.39 6.85
N ILE A 145 -11.55 3.57 6.67
CA ILE A 145 -10.17 3.75 6.23
C ILE A 145 -9.48 4.76 7.14
N LEU A 146 -8.43 4.34 7.83
CA LEU A 146 -7.57 5.23 8.60
C LEU A 146 -6.47 5.74 7.68
N LEU A 147 -6.33 7.07 7.58
CA LEU A 147 -5.33 7.75 6.75
C LEU A 147 -3.94 7.70 7.41
N GLY A 148 -3.39 6.50 7.53
CA GLY A 148 -2.07 6.16 8.06
C GLY A 148 -1.81 4.65 7.93
N PRO A 149 -0.58 4.20 8.21
CA PRO A 149 0.55 4.96 8.76
C PRO A 149 1.29 5.80 7.70
N VAL A 150 2.26 6.61 8.14
CA VAL A 150 3.07 7.46 7.25
C VAL A 150 4.43 6.80 7.00
N PHE A 151 4.71 6.54 5.73
CA PHE A 151 5.99 6.05 5.20
C PHE A 151 6.82 7.18 4.55
N GLY A 152 6.15 8.23 4.06
CA GLY A 152 6.75 9.41 3.41
C GLY A 152 6.13 10.70 3.95
N PRO A 153 6.90 11.72 4.37
CA PRO A 153 8.35 11.90 4.15
C PRO A 153 9.18 10.87 4.91
N LEU A 154 10.20 10.33 4.23
CA LEU A 154 11.16 9.42 4.85
C LEU A 154 12.08 10.22 5.78
N GLY A 155 12.48 11.43 5.39
CA GLY A 155 13.28 12.32 6.22
C GLY A 155 14.56 12.80 5.53
N ARG A 156 14.52 13.02 4.21
CA ARG A 156 15.64 13.59 3.45
C ARG A 156 16.05 14.97 3.98
N VAL A 157 15.07 15.80 4.33
CA VAL A 157 15.27 17.16 4.86
C VAL A 157 15.07 17.11 6.36
N VAL A 158 16.12 17.38 7.15
CA VAL A 158 16.06 17.31 8.63
C VAL A 158 14.98 18.24 9.20
N GLU A 159 14.83 19.44 8.63
CA GLU A 159 13.82 20.43 9.00
C GLU A 159 12.45 20.18 8.32
N GLY A 160 12.26 19.01 7.71
CA GLY A 160 11.00 18.62 7.07
C GLY A 160 9.83 18.63 8.06
N GLY A 161 8.81 19.44 7.78
CA GLY A 161 7.71 19.73 8.72
C GLY A 161 6.83 18.54 9.10
N ARG A 162 6.98 17.38 8.44
CA ARG A 162 6.15 16.18 8.64
C ARG A 162 6.94 14.90 8.90
N ASN A 163 8.27 14.96 9.06
CA ASN A 163 9.10 13.79 9.38
C ASN A 163 8.61 13.08 10.66
N TRP A 164 8.08 13.85 11.60
CA TRP A 164 7.57 13.35 12.88
C TRP A 164 6.36 12.40 12.74
N GLU A 165 5.63 12.46 11.61
CA GLU A 165 4.50 11.56 11.33
C GLU A 165 4.97 10.16 10.94
N GLY A 166 6.12 10.07 10.25
CA GLY A 166 6.75 8.82 9.82
C GLY A 166 7.63 8.20 10.90
N PHE A 167 8.23 7.04 10.61
CA PHE A 167 8.97 6.25 11.60
C PHE A 167 10.44 6.58 11.68
N SER A 168 11.13 6.62 10.53
CA SER A 168 12.58 6.71 10.44
C SER A 168 12.99 7.22 9.06
N ASN A 169 14.19 7.79 8.97
CA ASN A 169 14.86 8.09 7.70
C ASN A 169 15.64 6.90 7.12
N ASP A 170 15.70 5.79 7.86
CA ASP A 170 16.21 4.52 7.40
C ASP A 170 15.07 3.67 6.80
N PRO A 171 15.17 3.24 5.53
CA PRO A 171 14.10 2.50 4.87
C PRO A 171 13.83 1.15 5.56
N TYR A 172 14.85 0.47 6.09
CA TYR A 172 14.70 -0.81 6.78
C TYR A 172 13.82 -0.71 8.01
N LEU A 173 14.15 0.21 8.90
CA LEU A 173 13.37 0.46 10.10
C LEU A 173 11.96 0.95 9.74
N ALA A 174 11.82 1.88 8.80
CA ALA A 174 10.53 2.40 8.38
C ALA A 174 9.64 1.29 7.78
N GLY A 175 10.22 0.39 6.98
CA GLY A 175 9.53 -0.75 6.37
C GLY A 175 9.09 -1.78 7.42
N LYS A 176 9.98 -2.19 8.33
CA LYS A 176 9.65 -3.17 9.39
C LYS A 176 8.56 -2.66 10.33
N LEU A 177 8.68 -1.44 10.83
CA LEU A 177 7.66 -0.86 11.71
C LEU A 177 6.38 -0.52 10.96
N GLY A 178 6.49 -0.06 9.71
CA GLY A 178 5.34 0.20 8.86
C GLY A 178 4.52 -1.06 8.56
N HIS A 179 5.17 -2.22 8.38
CA HIS A 179 4.51 -3.52 8.24
C HIS A 179 3.62 -3.82 9.46
N GLU A 180 4.19 -3.75 10.66
CA GLU A 180 3.46 -3.97 11.92
C GLU A 180 2.32 -2.98 12.11
N ALA A 181 2.53 -1.73 11.70
CA ALA A 181 1.50 -0.71 11.80
C ALA A 181 0.31 -0.99 10.87
N VAL A 182 0.57 -1.41 9.63
CA VAL A 182 -0.47 -1.84 8.68
C VAL A 182 -1.19 -3.08 9.20
N ALA A 183 -0.46 -4.09 9.68
CA ALA A 183 -1.03 -5.31 10.24
C ALA A 183 -1.97 -4.99 11.41
N GLY A 184 -1.51 -4.21 12.40
CA GLY A 184 -2.33 -3.83 13.55
C GLY A 184 -3.63 -3.10 13.18
N ILE A 185 -3.56 -2.11 12.28
CA ILE A 185 -4.77 -1.38 11.83
C ILE A 185 -5.76 -2.32 11.13
N GLN A 186 -5.27 -3.19 10.24
CA GLN A 186 -6.12 -4.11 9.48
C GLN A 186 -6.70 -5.24 10.33
N ASP A 187 -5.96 -5.76 11.30
CA ASP A 187 -6.43 -6.78 12.24
C ASP A 187 -7.49 -6.24 13.20
N ALA A 188 -7.49 -4.93 13.48
CA ALA A 188 -8.59 -4.28 14.17
C ALA A 188 -9.87 -4.19 13.30
N GLY A 189 -9.75 -4.36 11.97
CA GLY A 189 -10.85 -4.34 11.00
C GLY A 189 -11.08 -2.99 10.33
N VAL A 190 -10.03 -2.18 10.17
CA VAL A 190 -10.03 -0.91 9.44
C VAL A 190 -8.99 -0.97 8.33
N VAL A 191 -9.28 -0.39 7.16
CA VAL A 191 -8.31 -0.34 6.07
C VAL A 191 -7.19 0.64 6.43
N ALA A 192 -5.94 0.21 6.37
CA ALA A 192 -4.79 1.09 6.47
C ALA A 192 -4.54 1.80 5.14
N CYS A 193 -4.08 3.05 5.18
CA CYS A 193 -3.73 3.84 4.00
C CYS A 193 -2.29 4.34 4.16
N GLY A 194 -1.34 3.58 3.59
CA GLY A 194 0.06 3.98 3.54
C GLY A 194 0.22 5.27 2.74
N LYS A 195 0.84 6.29 3.34
CA LYS A 195 1.02 7.61 2.73
C LYS A 195 2.39 8.23 3.07
N HIS A 196 2.87 9.25 2.38
CA HIS A 196 2.39 9.77 1.10
C HIS A 196 3.26 9.15 0.01
N PHE A 197 2.61 8.50 -0.95
CA PHE A 197 3.29 7.86 -2.06
C PHE A 197 3.46 8.88 -3.20
N LEU A 198 4.67 9.29 -3.58
CA LEU A 198 5.97 9.08 -2.91
C LEU A 198 6.86 10.32 -3.05
N ALA A 199 8.03 10.30 -2.40
CA ALA A 199 9.04 11.37 -2.46
C ALA A 199 8.53 12.78 -2.08
N GLN A 200 7.48 12.88 -1.26
CA GLN A 200 7.01 14.13 -0.68
C GLN A 200 7.87 14.49 0.55
N GLU A 201 9.12 14.88 0.32
CA GLU A 201 10.13 15.10 1.38
C GLU A 201 10.15 16.51 1.98
N GLN A 202 9.33 17.43 1.49
CA GLN A 202 9.23 18.80 2.01
C GLN A 202 7.83 19.38 1.87
N GLU A 203 7.49 20.31 2.77
CA GLU A 203 6.21 21.02 2.74
C GLU A 203 6.25 22.26 1.84
N THR A 204 7.40 22.93 1.80
CA THR A 204 7.59 24.13 0.98
C THR A 204 7.30 23.82 -0.49
N HIS A 205 6.31 24.52 -1.04
CA HIS A 205 5.82 24.38 -2.42
C HIS A 205 5.15 23.04 -2.76
N ARG A 206 4.67 22.26 -1.77
CA ARG A 206 3.96 20.99 -2.05
C ARG A 206 2.61 21.17 -2.75
N LEU A 207 1.97 22.33 -2.62
CA LEU A 207 0.70 22.65 -3.29
C LEU A 207 0.96 23.74 -4.33
N ALA A 208 0.42 23.60 -5.54
CA ALA A 208 0.45 24.65 -6.56
C ALA A 208 -0.18 25.96 -6.03
N ALA A 209 -1.26 25.85 -5.25
CA ALA A 209 -1.91 27.00 -4.62
C ALA A 209 -1.01 27.77 -3.62
N SER A 210 0.13 27.22 -3.20
CA SER A 210 1.09 27.90 -2.33
C SER A 210 1.91 28.97 -3.05
N ILE A 211 1.93 28.97 -4.39
CA ILE A 211 2.59 29.99 -5.21
C ILE A 211 1.71 30.32 -6.41
N THR A 212 1.24 31.56 -6.51
CA THR A 212 0.43 32.01 -7.65
C THR A 212 1.15 31.80 -8.97
N GLY A 213 0.57 30.97 -9.85
CA GLY A 213 1.09 30.73 -11.20
C GLY A 213 2.22 29.71 -11.31
N ALA A 214 2.48 28.92 -10.26
CA ALA A 214 3.45 27.83 -10.30
C ALA A 214 2.81 26.47 -9.96
N ASP A 215 3.38 25.40 -10.53
CA ASP A 215 3.03 24.03 -10.17
C ASP A 215 3.63 23.64 -8.80
N ALA A 216 3.15 22.51 -8.27
CA ALA A 216 3.79 21.89 -7.10
C ALA A 216 5.24 21.49 -7.41
N ILE A 217 6.08 21.43 -6.37
CA ILE A 217 7.47 21.01 -6.50
C ILE A 217 7.62 19.61 -7.11
N SER A 218 8.59 19.45 -8.02
CA SER A 218 8.99 18.15 -8.57
C SER A 218 10.13 17.55 -7.77
N SER A 219 9.92 16.35 -7.22
CA SER A 219 10.98 15.52 -6.64
C SER A 219 11.61 14.66 -7.74
N ASN A 220 12.76 15.08 -8.26
CA ASN A 220 13.48 14.34 -9.31
C ASN A 220 14.45 13.34 -8.66
N VAL A 221 14.13 12.06 -8.74
CA VAL A 221 14.86 10.96 -8.08
C VAL A 221 15.24 9.93 -9.14
N ASP A 222 16.48 9.44 -9.13
CA ASP A 222 16.90 8.36 -10.03
C ASP A 222 16.29 7.01 -9.61
N ASP A 223 16.16 6.09 -10.57
CA ASP A 223 15.48 4.81 -10.39
C ASP A 223 16.06 3.97 -9.24
N LYS A 224 17.39 3.93 -9.13
CA LYS A 224 18.07 3.19 -8.07
C LYS A 224 17.75 3.79 -6.70
N THR A 225 17.87 5.10 -6.54
CA THR A 225 17.49 5.78 -5.29
C THR A 225 16.01 5.59 -4.97
N LEU A 226 15.13 5.59 -5.97
CA LEU A 226 13.71 5.35 -5.76
C LEU A 226 13.49 3.95 -5.16
N HIS A 227 14.06 2.92 -5.78
CA HIS A 227 13.87 1.52 -5.39
C HIS A 227 14.60 1.11 -4.12
N GLU A 228 15.79 1.64 -3.84
CA GLU A 228 16.58 1.26 -2.67
C GLU A 228 16.23 2.09 -1.42
N LEU A 229 15.61 3.27 -1.58
CA LEU A 229 15.32 4.20 -0.46
C LEU A 229 13.82 4.49 -0.27
N TYR A 230 13.15 5.11 -1.24
CA TYR A 230 11.77 5.62 -1.03
C TYR A 230 10.67 4.59 -1.28
N LEU A 231 10.94 3.56 -2.09
CA LEU A 231 10.04 2.46 -2.43
C LEU A 231 10.47 1.13 -1.82
N CYS A 232 11.66 1.08 -1.19
CA CYS A 232 12.38 -0.09 -0.68
C CYS A 232 11.54 -1.37 -0.54
N THR A 233 11.75 -2.32 -1.46
CA THR A 233 10.99 -3.58 -1.55
C THR A 233 11.77 -4.82 -1.10
N ASP A 234 13.10 -4.76 -1.04
CA ASP A 234 13.99 -5.92 -0.84
C ASP A 234 14.23 -6.30 0.64
N MET A 235 13.24 -6.12 1.53
CA MET A 235 13.48 -6.22 2.99
C MET A 235 12.62 -7.26 3.72
N LEU A 236 11.90 -8.09 2.97
CA LEU A 236 11.03 -9.14 3.51
C LEU A 236 11.52 -10.57 3.26
N ASP A 237 12.76 -10.72 2.77
CA ASP A 237 13.46 -12.00 2.70
C ASP A 237 14.13 -12.36 4.05
#